data_AF-A0A846GLR1-F1
#
_entry.id   AF-A0A846GLR1-F1
#
_cell.length_a   1.000
_cell.length_b   1.000
_cell.length_c   1.000
_cell.angle_alpha   90.00
_cell.angle_beta   90.00
_cell.angle_gamma   90.00
#
_symmetry.space_group_name_H-M   'P 1'
#
loop_
_entity.id
_entity.type
_entity.pdbx_description
1 polymer ?
#
loop_
_entity_poly.entity_id
_entity_poly.type
_entity_poly.pdbx_seq_one_letter_code
_entity_poly.pdbx_strand_id
1 'polypeptide(L)'
;MTNLELFWEIPLSILSFIFSRILRFVMQTIGGYFTSKKNTKNLQWQLVSAEFLKKPIKLIWAMSRARWNLHAIISLVGPIQVKELISFDASAAKQSAQSWTLVVYSLPDFETITNISSLTVSGENQWESVSLKPGKYLLGLRYYHWSDTVEQPTVKADGVKVVDAKQINAPTDINSFYRDLIKRKNWLHVWLNYYVFNLLRFKQWLPQSFVKKVFLPVPNPETKFYYGALKKGESIQFKLAPSLLTSHDLYYSLYSRECFPLDWYKITEAEHRTSASDQKSIYIVRIHPKFERNALFENSWVKIAVV
;
A
#
# COMPACT_ATOMS: atom_id res chain seq x y z
N MET A 1 -22.85 1.26 20.13
CA MET A 1 -23.73 1.25 18.96
C MET A 1 -25.05 0.74 19.47
N THR A 2 -26.10 1.52 19.30
CA THR A 2 -27.45 1.08 19.64
C THR A 2 -27.94 0.09 18.58
N ASN A 3 -28.91 -0.76 18.91
CA ASN A 3 -29.51 -1.70 17.95
C ASN A 3 -30.09 -0.99 16.72
N LEU A 4 -30.53 0.27 16.88
CA LEU A 4 -31.05 1.11 15.81
C LEU A 4 -29.96 1.57 14.81
N GLU A 5 -28.74 1.84 15.29
CA GLU A 5 -27.62 2.18 14.39
C GLU A 5 -27.24 0.97 13.52
N LEU A 6 -27.24 -0.23 14.10
CA LEU A 6 -26.93 -1.47 13.38
C LEU A 6 -27.92 -1.75 12.24
N PHE A 7 -29.20 -1.43 12.45
CA PHE A 7 -30.27 -1.64 11.48
C PHE A 7 -30.00 -0.94 10.13
N TRP A 8 -29.41 0.27 10.15
CA TRP A 8 -29.08 1.02 8.93
C TRP A 8 -27.63 0.82 8.48
N GLU A 9 -26.70 0.68 9.43
CA GLU A 9 -25.28 0.54 9.12
C GLU A 9 -24.97 -0.73 8.31
N ILE A 10 -25.66 -1.84 8.58
CA ILE A 10 -25.43 -3.12 7.89
C ILE A 10 -25.91 -3.07 6.42
N PRO A 11 -27.19 -2.73 6.11
CA PRO A 11 -27.65 -2.63 4.72
C PRO A 11 -26.82 -1.64 3.89
N LEU A 12 -26.51 -0.46 4.44
CA LEU A 12 -25.67 0.53 3.75
C LEU A 12 -24.25 0.01 3.50
N SER A 13 -23.70 -0.80 4.40
CA SER A 13 -22.41 -1.45 4.18
C SER A 13 -22.45 -2.47 3.06
N ILE A 14 -23.54 -3.24 2.93
CA ILE A 14 -23.70 -4.21 1.84
C ILE A 14 -23.80 -3.47 0.50
N LEU A 15 -24.62 -2.41 0.42
CA LEU A 15 -24.74 -1.60 -0.79
C LEU A 15 -23.42 -0.92 -1.17
N SER A 16 -22.72 -0.33 -0.18
CA SER A 16 -21.39 0.25 -0.37
C SER A 16 -20.36 -0.78 -0.84
N PHE A 17 -20.41 -2.01 -0.30
CA PHE A 17 -19.52 -3.09 -0.73
C PHE A 17 -19.77 -3.47 -2.18
N ILE A 18 -21.04 -3.67 -2.58
CA ILE A 18 -21.42 -3.98 -3.96
C ILE A 18 -20.98 -2.84 -4.89
N PHE A 19 -21.26 -1.59 -4.52
CA PHE A 19 -20.81 -0.41 -5.26
C PHE A 19 -19.28 -0.39 -5.43
N SER A 20 -18.53 -0.67 -4.37
CA SER A 20 -17.06 -0.75 -4.41
C SER A 20 -16.56 -1.82 -5.39
N ARG A 21 -17.22 -2.98 -5.45
CA ARG A 21 -16.87 -4.07 -6.39
C ARG A 21 -17.17 -3.69 -7.84
N ILE A 22 -18.33 -3.09 -8.10
CA ILE A 22 -18.70 -2.60 -9.44
C ILE A 22 -17.71 -1.52 -9.88
N LEU A 23 -17.42 -0.53 -9.03
CA LEU A 23 -16.49 0.54 -9.39
C LEU A 23 -15.08 -0.01 -9.64
N ARG A 24 -14.60 -0.95 -8.82
CA ARG A 24 -13.31 -1.61 -9.05
C ARG A 24 -13.27 -2.31 -10.41
N PHE A 25 -14.32 -3.04 -10.77
CA PHE A 25 -14.44 -3.71 -12.07
C PHE A 25 -14.41 -2.68 -13.22
N VAL A 26 -15.24 -1.63 -13.14
CA VAL A 26 -15.26 -0.53 -14.12
C VAL A 26 -13.88 0.10 -14.26
N MET A 27 -13.19 0.37 -13.14
CA MET A 27 -11.84 0.94 -13.14
C MET A 27 -10.79 -0.01 -13.72
N GLN A 28 -10.96 -1.33 -13.63
CA GLN A 28 -10.08 -2.31 -14.30
C GLN A 28 -10.30 -2.26 -15.82
N THR A 29 -11.54 -2.23 -16.28
CA THR A 29 -11.90 -2.13 -17.71
C THR A 29 -11.41 -0.82 -18.32
N ILE A 30 -11.63 0.31 -17.64
CA ILE A 30 -11.20 1.63 -18.07
C ILE A 30 -9.68 1.80 -17.92
N GLY A 31 -9.08 1.19 -16.90
CA GLY A 31 -7.64 1.24 -16.63
C GLY A 31 -6.82 0.75 -17.81
N GLY A 32 -7.27 -0.34 -18.46
CA GLY A 32 -6.71 -0.81 -19.73
C GLY A 32 -6.66 0.28 -20.81
N TYR A 33 -7.64 1.18 -20.86
CA TYR A 33 -7.73 2.27 -21.83
C TYR A 33 -6.71 3.40 -21.57
N PHE A 34 -6.44 3.73 -20.29
CA PHE A 34 -5.46 4.76 -19.92
C PHE A 34 -4.00 4.27 -19.97
N THR A 35 -3.77 2.96 -19.85
CA THR A 35 -2.44 2.35 -19.95
C THR A 35 -2.09 1.91 -21.37
N SER A 36 -3.06 1.61 -22.25
CA SER A 36 -2.81 0.90 -23.52
C SER A 36 -2.57 1.76 -24.76
N LYS A 37 -2.73 3.10 -24.75
CA LYS A 37 -2.84 3.86 -26.02
C LYS A 37 -1.89 5.03 -26.27
N LYS A 38 -0.95 5.41 -25.37
CA LYS A 38 -0.20 6.67 -25.59
C LYS A 38 1.32 6.64 -25.81
N ASN A 39 2.00 5.49 -25.77
CA ASN A 39 3.32 5.21 -26.35
C ASN A 39 4.04 4.20 -25.45
N THR A 40 4.12 2.94 -25.87
CA THR A 40 5.09 1.98 -25.32
C THR A 40 6.54 2.43 -25.56
N LYS A 41 6.77 3.45 -26.40
CA LYS A 41 8.09 4.00 -26.71
C LYS A 41 8.71 4.87 -25.59
N ASN A 42 7.90 5.45 -24.69
CA ASN A 42 8.39 6.34 -23.62
C ASN A 42 7.73 6.00 -22.27
N LEU A 43 7.92 4.78 -21.78
CA LEU A 43 7.45 4.42 -20.43
C LEU A 43 8.32 5.14 -19.40
N GLN A 44 7.68 5.78 -18.43
CA GLN A 44 8.34 6.49 -17.35
C GLN A 44 7.71 6.13 -16.02
N TRP A 45 8.55 6.11 -14.98
CA TRP A 45 8.10 5.99 -13.61
C TRP A 45 7.17 7.15 -13.22
N GLN A 46 6.04 6.78 -12.61
CA GLN A 46 5.08 7.70 -12.05
C GLN A 46 5.15 7.63 -10.52
N LEU A 47 5.69 8.69 -9.91
CA LEU A 47 5.66 8.86 -8.47
C LEU A 47 4.22 9.09 -7.99
N VAL A 48 3.78 8.38 -6.95
CA VAL A 48 2.51 8.65 -6.28
C VAL A 48 2.68 9.89 -5.39
N SER A 49 2.35 11.04 -5.95
CA SER A 49 2.45 12.36 -5.32
C SER A 49 1.15 13.15 -5.39
N ALA A 50 1.13 14.35 -4.80
CA ALA A 50 0.04 15.31 -4.96
C ALA A 50 -0.33 15.55 -6.43
N GLU A 51 0.67 15.75 -7.29
CA GLU A 51 0.47 16.00 -8.73
C GLU A 51 -0.09 14.75 -9.43
N PHE A 52 0.38 13.55 -9.07
CA PHE A 52 -0.22 12.31 -9.58
C PHE A 52 -1.69 12.22 -9.20
N LEU A 53 -2.04 12.51 -7.95
CA LEU A 53 -3.42 12.41 -7.47
C LEU A 53 -4.30 13.59 -7.88
N LYS A 54 -3.76 14.66 -8.46
CA LYS A 54 -4.53 15.83 -8.91
C LYS A 54 -5.68 15.45 -9.82
N LYS A 55 -5.50 14.44 -10.68
CA LYS A 55 -6.56 13.88 -11.52
C LYS A 55 -7.55 13.07 -10.66
N PRO A 56 -8.86 13.42 -10.61
CA PRO A 56 -9.85 12.72 -9.78
C PRO A 56 -9.91 11.21 -10.02
N ILE A 57 -9.80 10.79 -11.28
CA ILE A 57 -9.81 9.37 -11.66
C ILE A 57 -8.67 8.57 -11.04
N LYS A 58 -7.48 9.17 -10.85
CA LYS A 58 -6.33 8.52 -10.21
C LYS A 58 -6.55 8.34 -8.71
N LEU A 59 -7.19 9.31 -8.05
CA LEU A 59 -7.57 9.19 -6.64
C LEU A 59 -8.60 8.07 -6.44
N ILE A 60 -9.65 8.04 -7.27
CA ILE A 60 -10.66 6.97 -7.25
C ILE A 60 -10.02 5.60 -7.51
N TRP A 61 -9.11 5.53 -8.50
CA TRP A 61 -8.37 4.31 -8.80
C TRP A 61 -7.52 3.84 -7.61
N ALA A 62 -6.79 4.74 -6.95
CA ALA A 62 -5.99 4.40 -5.78
C ALA A 62 -6.86 3.89 -4.62
N MET A 63 -7.94 4.61 -4.29
CA MET A 63 -8.81 4.29 -3.16
C MET A 63 -9.68 3.04 -3.35
N SER A 64 -9.97 2.64 -4.59
CA SER A 64 -10.77 1.44 -4.88
C SER A 64 -9.98 0.13 -4.77
N ARG A 65 -8.65 0.20 -4.61
CA ARG A 65 -7.77 -0.98 -4.76
C ARG A 65 -6.79 -1.18 -3.64
N ALA A 66 -6.21 -0.09 -3.13
CA ALA A 66 -5.18 -0.16 -2.12
C ALA A 66 -5.52 0.75 -0.94
N ARG A 67 -5.02 0.36 0.23
CA ARG A 67 -4.91 1.27 1.37
C ARG A 67 -3.58 1.99 1.25
N TRP A 68 -3.58 3.29 1.51
CA TRP A 68 -2.40 4.15 1.36
C TRP A 68 -1.23 3.61 2.17
N ASN A 69 -0.08 3.42 1.54
CA ASN A 69 1.16 3.23 2.28
C ASN A 69 1.81 4.60 2.49
N LEU A 70 1.61 5.15 3.69
CA LEU A 70 1.99 6.52 4.03
C LEU A 70 3.48 6.65 4.40
N HIS A 71 4.16 5.51 4.54
CA HIS A 71 5.51 5.39 5.09
C HIS A 71 6.57 5.04 4.04
N ALA A 72 6.17 4.97 2.77
CA ALA A 72 7.07 4.68 1.67
C ALA A 72 6.90 5.70 0.54
N ILE A 73 7.98 5.96 -0.19
CA ILE A 73 7.89 6.56 -1.53
C ILE A 73 7.41 5.46 -2.47
N ILE A 74 6.34 5.72 -3.22
CA ILE A 74 5.75 4.74 -4.14
C ILE A 74 5.88 5.23 -5.58
N SER A 75 6.49 4.42 -6.43
CA SER A 75 6.59 4.67 -7.86
C SER A 75 5.96 3.53 -8.65
N LEU A 76 5.26 3.86 -9.74
CA LEU A 76 4.57 2.89 -10.59
C LEU A 76 5.08 3.03 -12.03
N VAL A 77 5.31 1.92 -12.73
CA VAL A 77 5.56 1.94 -14.18
C VAL A 77 4.88 0.77 -14.86
N GLY A 78 4.24 1.05 -15.99
CA GLY A 78 3.50 0.07 -16.77
C GLY A 78 2.44 0.74 -17.63
N PRO A 79 1.82 -0.03 -18.55
CA PRO A 79 1.96 -1.47 -18.70
C PRO A 79 3.25 -1.82 -19.47
N ILE A 80 4.02 -2.77 -18.96
CA ILE A 80 5.19 -3.32 -19.65
C ILE A 80 4.76 -4.61 -20.32
N GLN A 81 4.94 -4.72 -21.63
CA GLN A 81 4.76 -5.97 -22.35
C GLN A 81 6.01 -6.83 -22.14
N VAL A 82 5.82 -8.06 -21.67
CA VAL A 82 6.90 -9.03 -21.42
C VAL A 82 6.56 -10.33 -22.15
N LYS A 83 7.56 -10.95 -22.78
CA LYS A 83 7.45 -12.30 -23.35
C LYS A 83 7.92 -13.34 -22.35
N GLU A 84 9.07 -13.10 -21.72
CA GLU A 84 9.70 -14.08 -20.84
C GLU A 84 10.40 -13.43 -19.65
N LEU A 85 11.09 -12.30 -19.83
CA LEU A 85 11.99 -11.80 -18.80
C LEU A 85 11.75 -10.32 -18.52
N ILE A 86 11.72 -9.97 -17.24
CA ILE A 86 11.86 -8.59 -16.81
C ILE A 86 13.08 -8.44 -15.92
N SER A 87 13.87 -7.39 -16.15
CA SER A 87 15.06 -7.09 -15.36
C SER A 87 15.05 -5.64 -14.91
N PHE A 88 15.60 -5.35 -13.74
CA PHE A 88 15.77 -3.97 -13.28
C PHE A 88 17.13 -3.78 -12.62
N ASP A 89 17.60 -2.53 -12.61
CA ASP A 89 18.82 -2.14 -11.94
C ASP A 89 18.58 -2.04 -10.42
N ALA A 90 18.94 -3.08 -9.68
CA ALA A 90 18.80 -3.14 -8.23
C ALA A 90 19.81 -2.24 -7.51
N SER A 91 20.92 -1.86 -8.16
CA SER A 91 21.93 -1.00 -7.55
C SER A 91 21.39 0.42 -7.30
N ALA A 92 20.62 0.96 -8.25
CA ALA A 92 19.91 2.23 -8.08
C ALA A 92 18.98 2.21 -6.86
N ALA A 93 18.22 1.12 -6.69
CA ALA A 93 17.34 0.96 -5.54
C ALA A 93 18.09 0.85 -4.20
N LYS A 94 19.22 0.14 -4.20
CA LYS A 94 20.10 0.00 -3.03
C LYS A 94 20.73 1.32 -2.60
N GLN A 95 21.14 2.17 -3.55
CA GLN A 95 21.71 3.49 -3.24
C GLN A 95 20.65 4.47 -2.75
N SER A 96 19.41 4.28 -3.18
CA SER A 96 18.29 5.19 -2.89
C SER A 96 17.68 5.00 -1.51
N ALA A 97 17.67 3.78 -0.98
CA ALA A 97 16.99 3.50 0.27
C ALA A 97 17.54 2.25 0.95
N GLN A 98 17.50 2.23 2.28
CA GLN A 98 17.96 1.07 3.05
C GLN A 98 17.01 -0.13 2.92
N SER A 99 15.70 0.12 2.73
CA SER A 99 14.74 -0.93 2.43
C SER A 99 13.89 -0.59 1.20
N TRP A 100 13.76 -1.55 0.30
CA TRP A 100 13.01 -1.37 -0.93
C TRP A 100 12.35 -2.66 -1.38
N THR A 101 11.19 -2.53 -2.04
CA THR A 101 10.47 -3.65 -2.63
C THR A 101 9.95 -3.24 -4.00
N LEU A 102 10.30 -3.99 -5.04
CA LEU A 102 9.71 -3.95 -6.36
C LEU A 102 8.73 -5.12 -6.51
N VAL A 103 7.46 -4.81 -6.75
CA VAL A 103 6.39 -5.80 -6.90
C VAL A 103 5.94 -5.84 -8.34
N VAL A 104 5.81 -7.04 -8.90
CA VAL A 104 5.29 -7.26 -10.26
C VAL A 104 3.82 -7.64 -10.17
N TYR A 105 2.97 -6.82 -10.78
CA TYR A 105 1.53 -7.06 -10.86
C TYR A 105 1.11 -7.46 -12.27
N SER A 106 0.27 -8.49 -12.40
CA SER A 106 -0.36 -8.84 -13.69
C SER A 106 -1.34 -7.76 -14.15
N LEU A 107 -1.63 -7.66 -15.44
CA LEU A 107 -2.71 -6.81 -15.95
C LEU A 107 -3.66 -7.66 -16.82
N PRO A 108 -4.98 -7.47 -16.71
CA PRO A 108 -5.69 -6.39 -16.00
C PRO A 108 -6.08 -6.70 -14.54
N ASP A 109 -5.66 -7.84 -13.99
CA ASP A 109 -6.14 -8.30 -12.66
C ASP A 109 -5.38 -7.67 -11.48
N PHE A 110 -4.13 -7.26 -11.71
CA PHE A 110 -3.19 -6.73 -10.71
C PHE A 110 -3.00 -7.66 -9.52
N GLU A 111 -2.86 -8.94 -9.83
CA GLU A 111 -2.40 -9.94 -8.88
C GLU A 111 -0.89 -9.78 -8.70
N THR A 112 -0.40 -9.86 -7.46
CA THR A 112 1.04 -9.96 -7.21
C THR A 112 1.52 -11.28 -7.78
N ILE A 113 2.35 -11.22 -8.83
CA ILE A 113 2.98 -12.40 -9.42
C ILE A 113 4.25 -12.75 -8.65
N THR A 114 5.05 -11.73 -8.35
CA THR A 114 6.28 -11.88 -7.59
C THR A 114 6.70 -10.53 -7.01
N ASN A 115 7.74 -10.55 -6.20
CA ASN A 115 8.41 -9.36 -5.69
C ASN A 115 9.91 -9.61 -5.59
N ILE A 116 10.68 -8.54 -5.72
CA ILE A 116 12.11 -8.50 -5.45
C ILE A 116 12.34 -7.34 -4.49
N SER A 117 13.22 -7.53 -3.52
CA SER A 117 13.42 -6.57 -2.43
C SER A 117 14.86 -6.58 -1.93
N SER A 118 15.20 -5.58 -1.13
CA SER A 118 16.44 -5.56 -0.33
C SER A 118 16.59 -6.80 0.58
N LEU A 119 15.49 -7.48 0.91
CA LEU A 119 15.48 -8.68 1.75
C LEU A 119 15.66 -9.99 0.96
N THR A 120 15.51 -9.98 -0.36
CA THR A 120 15.60 -11.20 -1.20
C THR A 120 16.84 -11.23 -2.08
N VAL A 121 17.36 -10.06 -2.51
CA VAL A 121 18.53 -9.98 -3.40
C VAL A 121 19.83 -9.95 -2.64
N SER A 122 20.88 -10.63 -3.13
CA SER A 122 22.23 -10.64 -2.54
C SER A 122 22.83 -9.24 -2.40
N GLY A 123 22.47 -8.34 -3.32
CA GLY A 123 23.00 -6.99 -3.39
C GLY A 123 24.38 -6.91 -4.05
N GLU A 124 24.86 -8.02 -4.63
CA GLU A 124 26.09 -8.12 -5.43
C GLU A 124 25.82 -7.84 -6.91
N ASN A 125 24.65 -8.21 -7.40
CA ASN A 125 24.27 -8.00 -8.78
C ASN A 125 23.72 -6.59 -9.00
N GLN A 126 24.16 -5.94 -10.08
CA GLN A 126 23.52 -4.71 -10.55
C GLN A 126 22.12 -5.00 -11.08
N TRP A 127 21.95 -6.08 -11.84
CA TRP A 127 20.69 -6.44 -12.49
C TRP A 127 20.04 -7.63 -11.81
N GLU A 128 18.78 -7.46 -11.43
CA GLU A 128 17.93 -8.53 -10.90
C GLU A 128 16.83 -8.82 -11.90
N SER A 129 16.54 -10.11 -12.12
CA SER A 129 15.64 -10.55 -13.19
C SER A 129 14.60 -11.56 -12.70
N VAL A 130 13.43 -11.53 -13.32
CA VAL A 130 12.36 -12.51 -13.07
C VAL A 130 11.79 -13.03 -14.38
N SER A 131 11.69 -14.35 -14.47
CA SER A 131 10.96 -15.02 -15.54
C SER A 131 9.46 -14.90 -15.31
N LEU A 132 8.74 -14.44 -16.32
CA LEU A 132 7.30 -14.21 -16.32
C LEU A 132 6.68 -14.90 -17.53
N LYS A 133 5.40 -15.24 -17.42
CA LYS A 133 4.63 -15.68 -18.59
C LYS A 133 4.46 -14.51 -19.57
N PRO A 134 4.22 -14.75 -20.86
CA PRO A 134 3.88 -13.69 -21.80
C PRO A 134 2.67 -12.89 -21.32
N GLY A 135 2.77 -11.57 -21.25
CA GLY A 135 1.70 -10.73 -20.70
C GLY A 135 2.05 -9.26 -20.52
N LYS A 136 1.11 -8.52 -19.93
CA LYS A 136 1.30 -7.11 -19.54
C LYS A 136 1.42 -7.00 -18.03
N TYR A 137 2.40 -6.22 -17.58
CA TYR A 137 2.73 -6.10 -16.17
C TYR A 137 2.81 -4.63 -15.73
N LEU A 138 2.47 -4.38 -14.46
CA LEU A 138 2.73 -3.13 -13.76
C LEU A 138 3.77 -3.39 -12.69
N LEU A 139 4.81 -2.56 -12.62
CA LEU A 139 5.77 -2.59 -11.52
C LEU A 139 5.42 -1.53 -10.50
N GLY A 140 5.37 -1.93 -9.23
CA GLY A 140 5.27 -1.02 -8.10
C GLY A 140 6.51 -1.07 -7.25
N LEU A 141 7.22 0.04 -7.17
CA LEU A 141 8.43 0.22 -6.39
C LEU A 141 8.12 1.00 -5.13
N ARG A 142 8.62 0.53 -4.00
CA ARG A 142 8.45 1.14 -2.69
C ARG A 142 9.82 1.34 -2.05
N TYR A 143 10.10 2.55 -1.57
CA TYR A 143 11.28 2.86 -0.78
C TYR A 143 10.89 3.22 0.65
N TYR A 144 11.55 2.60 1.63
CA TYR A 144 11.51 2.92 3.06
C TYR A 144 12.90 3.33 3.51
N HIS A 145 13.01 4.26 4.47
CA HIS A 145 14.31 4.84 4.87
C HIS A 145 15.12 5.31 3.65
N TRP A 146 14.49 6.17 2.86
CA TRP A 146 15.11 6.73 1.68
C TRP A 146 16.14 7.80 2.03
N SER A 147 17.12 7.96 1.15
CA SER A 147 18.05 9.10 1.12
C SER A 147 17.35 10.36 0.60
N ASP A 148 17.93 11.54 0.82
CA ASP A 148 17.39 12.83 0.33
C ASP A 148 17.15 12.87 -1.18
N THR A 149 17.80 11.97 -1.91
CA THR A 149 17.56 11.75 -3.33
C THR A 149 17.36 10.26 -3.57
N VAL A 150 16.32 9.91 -4.34
CA VAL A 150 16.09 8.53 -4.76
C VAL A 150 16.12 8.41 -6.26
N GLU A 151 16.58 7.28 -6.74
CA GLU A 151 16.66 6.92 -8.14
C GLU A 151 15.67 5.79 -8.43
N GLN A 152 14.71 6.08 -9.29
CA GLN A 152 13.85 5.06 -9.87
C GLN A 152 14.67 4.30 -10.91
N PRO A 153 14.74 2.96 -10.86
CA PRO A 153 15.74 2.20 -11.61
C PRO A 153 15.40 2.07 -13.09
N THR A 154 16.41 1.81 -13.91
CA THR A 154 16.23 1.37 -15.29
C THR A 154 15.53 0.01 -15.31
N VAL A 155 14.60 -0.20 -16.26
CA VAL A 155 13.91 -1.49 -16.46
C VAL A 155 14.14 -1.99 -17.88
N LYS A 156 14.42 -3.28 -18.00
CA LYS A 156 14.49 -4.03 -19.26
C LYS A 156 13.35 -5.05 -19.33
N ALA A 157 12.76 -5.20 -20.50
CA ALA A 157 11.85 -6.29 -20.83
C ALA A 157 12.45 -7.07 -21.99
N ASP A 158 12.61 -8.38 -21.82
CA ASP A 158 13.18 -9.29 -22.82
C ASP A 158 14.54 -8.78 -23.36
N GLY A 159 15.40 -8.29 -22.47
CA GLY A 159 16.73 -7.75 -22.79
C GLY A 159 16.75 -6.31 -23.32
N VAL A 160 15.60 -5.75 -23.70
CA VAL A 160 15.49 -4.40 -24.25
C VAL A 160 15.17 -3.40 -23.15
N LYS A 161 15.91 -2.28 -23.08
CA LYS A 161 15.60 -1.18 -22.15
C LYS A 161 14.25 -0.56 -22.52
N VAL A 162 13.33 -0.53 -21.56
CA VAL A 162 11.96 -0.02 -21.74
C VAL A 162 11.62 1.17 -20.82
N VAL A 163 12.36 1.35 -19.73
CA VAL A 163 12.20 2.48 -18.81
C VAL A 163 13.60 2.98 -18.44
N ASP A 164 13.83 4.28 -18.60
CA ASP A 164 15.07 4.92 -18.15
C ASP A 164 15.05 5.18 -16.64
N ALA A 165 16.24 5.16 -16.03
CA ALA A 165 16.39 5.60 -14.66
C ALA A 165 15.99 7.07 -14.51
N LYS A 166 15.44 7.40 -13.34
CA LYS A 166 15.02 8.77 -13.03
C LYS A 166 15.30 9.10 -11.59
N GLN A 167 16.16 10.09 -11.39
CA GLN A 167 16.42 10.67 -10.09
C GLN A 167 15.29 11.63 -9.69
N ILE A 168 14.88 11.57 -8.43
CA ILE A 168 13.90 12.47 -7.84
C ILE A 168 14.42 12.98 -6.49
N ASN A 169 14.20 14.26 -6.23
CA ASN A 169 14.40 14.82 -4.89
C ASN A 169 13.34 14.21 -3.95
N ALA A 170 13.79 13.76 -2.79
CA ALA A 170 13.02 12.98 -1.85
C ALA A 170 13.15 13.54 -0.43
N PRO A 171 12.58 14.73 -0.16
CA PRO A 171 12.63 15.30 1.17
C PRO A 171 11.96 14.35 2.18
N THR A 172 12.37 14.44 3.45
CA THR A 172 11.86 13.58 4.52
C THR A 172 10.33 13.61 4.65
N ASP A 173 9.70 14.72 4.26
CA ASP A 173 8.26 14.95 4.31
C ASP A 173 7.57 14.78 2.96
N ILE A 174 8.16 14.12 1.96
CA ILE A 174 7.59 13.93 0.61
C ILE A 174 6.14 13.41 0.61
N ASN A 175 5.73 12.70 1.66
CA ASN A 175 4.39 12.15 1.85
C ASN A 175 3.42 13.10 2.61
N SER A 176 3.81 14.33 2.93
CA SER A 176 3.01 15.32 3.66
C SER A 176 1.71 15.67 2.94
N PHE A 177 1.67 15.57 1.60
CA PHE A 177 0.45 15.79 0.80
C PHE A 177 -0.72 14.89 1.20
N TYR A 178 -0.46 13.73 1.84
CA TYR A 178 -1.51 12.86 2.35
C TYR A 178 -2.40 13.54 3.39
N ARG A 179 -1.87 14.53 4.14
CA ARG A 179 -2.61 15.27 5.17
C ARG A 179 -3.78 16.05 4.58
N ASP A 180 -3.62 16.55 3.35
CA ASP A 180 -4.63 17.34 2.67
C ASP A 180 -5.62 16.52 1.84
N LEU A 181 -5.38 15.21 1.64
CA LEU A 181 -6.26 14.40 0.80
C LEU A 181 -7.70 14.35 1.30
N ILE A 182 -7.92 14.41 2.61
CA ILE A 182 -9.27 14.40 3.19
C ILE A 182 -10.12 15.59 2.73
N LYS A 183 -9.49 16.73 2.39
CA LYS A 183 -10.18 17.92 1.85
C LYS A 183 -10.83 17.64 0.49
N ARG A 184 -10.42 16.57 -0.19
CA ARG A 184 -10.96 16.13 -1.49
C ARG A 184 -12.07 15.08 -1.34
N LYS A 185 -12.46 14.75 -0.11
CA LYS A 185 -13.58 13.85 0.18
C LYS A 185 -14.85 14.37 -0.49
N ASN A 186 -15.60 13.46 -1.08
CA ASN A 186 -16.93 13.71 -1.64
C ASN A 186 -17.76 12.43 -1.50
N TRP A 187 -19.03 12.50 -1.90
CA TRP A 187 -19.98 11.40 -1.76
C TRP A 187 -19.51 10.09 -2.42
N LEU A 188 -18.79 10.17 -3.55
CA LEU A 188 -18.28 8.98 -4.25
C LEU A 188 -17.26 8.22 -3.38
N HIS A 189 -16.37 8.95 -2.71
CA HIS A 189 -15.38 8.34 -1.81
C HIS A 189 -16.05 7.72 -0.57
N VAL A 190 -17.12 8.35 -0.07
CA VAL A 190 -17.94 7.82 1.03
C VAL A 190 -18.52 6.47 0.61
N TRP A 191 -19.29 6.43 -0.48
CA TRP A 191 -19.91 5.19 -0.96
C TRP A 191 -18.89 4.10 -1.31
N LEU A 192 -17.72 4.47 -1.83
CA LEU A 192 -16.64 3.53 -2.14
C LEU A 192 -16.10 2.78 -0.91
N ASN A 193 -16.09 3.41 0.26
CA ASN A 193 -15.41 2.90 1.46
C ASN A 193 -16.30 2.77 2.70
N TYR A 194 -17.58 3.15 2.64
CA TYR A 194 -18.48 3.16 3.80
C TYR A 194 -18.54 1.81 4.53
N TYR A 195 -18.50 0.70 3.77
CA TYR A 195 -18.53 -0.67 4.30
C TYR A 195 -17.32 -1.02 5.17
N VAL A 196 -16.18 -0.33 5.01
CA VAL A 196 -14.89 -0.77 5.54
C VAL A 196 -14.87 -0.72 7.07
N PHE A 197 -15.39 0.35 7.65
CA PHE A 197 -15.44 0.49 9.10
C PHE A 197 -16.24 -0.64 9.76
N ASN A 198 -17.43 -0.94 9.23
CA ASN A 198 -18.28 -2.00 9.75
C ASN A 198 -17.70 -3.40 9.49
N LEU A 199 -17.11 -3.63 8.31
CA LEU A 199 -16.37 -4.86 8.01
C LEU A 199 -15.32 -5.16 9.09
N LEU A 200 -14.59 -4.13 9.52
CA LEU A 200 -13.55 -4.27 10.54
C LEU A 200 -14.09 -4.34 11.96
N ARG A 201 -15.19 -3.63 12.26
CA ARG A 201 -15.81 -3.70 13.59
C ARG A 201 -16.42 -5.07 13.88
N PHE A 202 -17.00 -5.70 12.86
CA PHE A 202 -17.63 -7.01 12.96
C PHE A 202 -16.76 -8.16 12.42
N LYS A 203 -15.46 -7.92 12.22
CA LYS A 203 -14.54 -8.90 11.62
C LYS A 203 -14.46 -10.24 12.35
N GLN A 204 -14.85 -10.29 13.63
CA GLN A 204 -14.87 -11.52 14.43
C GLN A 204 -16.01 -12.47 14.01
N TRP A 205 -17.07 -11.95 13.38
CA TRP A 205 -18.22 -12.74 12.89
C TRP A 205 -18.09 -13.13 11.41
N LEU A 206 -16.97 -12.76 10.77
CA LEU A 206 -16.71 -13.00 9.36
C LEU A 206 -15.50 -13.92 9.19
N PRO A 207 -15.44 -14.71 8.11
CA PRO A 207 -14.25 -15.50 7.79
C PRO A 207 -13.01 -14.58 7.68
N GLN A 208 -11.94 -14.90 8.40
CA GLN A 208 -10.73 -14.06 8.40
C GLN A 208 -10.11 -13.94 7.00
N SER A 209 -10.17 -15.01 6.20
CA SER A 209 -9.72 -15.01 4.80
C SER A 209 -10.50 -14.00 3.95
N PHE A 210 -11.81 -13.89 4.15
CA PHE A 210 -12.66 -12.91 3.50
C PHE A 210 -12.26 -11.49 3.90
N VAL A 211 -12.19 -11.19 5.20
CA VAL A 211 -11.82 -9.85 5.70
C VAL A 211 -10.44 -9.44 5.17
N LYS A 212 -9.46 -10.35 5.22
CA LYS A 212 -8.11 -10.13 4.69
C LYS A 212 -8.12 -9.79 3.20
N LYS A 213 -8.81 -10.61 2.38
CA LYS A 213 -8.92 -10.43 0.92
C LYS A 213 -9.63 -9.13 0.55
N VAL A 214 -10.60 -8.70 1.35
CA VAL A 214 -11.38 -7.48 1.10
C VAL A 214 -10.64 -6.22 1.56
N PHE A 215 -10.06 -6.24 2.75
CA PHE A 215 -9.56 -5.03 3.40
C PHE A 215 -8.09 -4.72 3.09
N LEU A 216 -7.22 -5.73 3.15
CA LEU A 216 -5.79 -5.48 3.03
C LEU A 216 -5.41 -5.11 1.60
N PRO A 217 -4.43 -4.21 1.41
CA PRO A 217 -3.89 -3.92 0.09
C PRO A 217 -3.26 -5.18 -0.52
N VAL A 218 -3.03 -5.11 -1.84
CA VAL A 218 -2.33 -6.14 -2.60
C VAL A 218 -1.02 -6.53 -1.88
N PRO A 219 -0.82 -7.84 -1.59
CA PRO A 219 0.16 -8.29 -0.60
C PRO A 219 1.58 -7.83 -0.94
N ASN A 220 2.25 -7.23 0.05
CA ASN A 220 3.69 -7.36 0.19
C ASN A 220 3.91 -8.54 1.15
N PRO A 221 4.41 -9.70 0.68
CA PRO A 221 4.59 -10.89 1.53
C PRO A 221 5.46 -10.62 2.77
N GLU A 222 6.36 -9.64 2.65
CA GLU A 222 7.35 -9.25 3.66
C GLU A 222 6.77 -8.38 4.77
N THR A 223 5.57 -7.84 4.60
CA THR A 223 4.94 -6.96 5.59
C THR A 223 3.84 -7.70 6.34
N LYS A 224 3.93 -7.74 7.67
CA LYS A 224 2.83 -8.20 8.52
C LYS A 224 1.89 -7.03 8.81
N PHE A 225 0.59 -7.31 8.88
CA PHE A 225 -0.43 -6.29 9.06
C PHE A 225 -1.31 -6.61 10.26
N TYR A 226 -1.46 -5.63 11.16
CA TYR A 226 -2.54 -5.59 12.14
C TYR A 226 -3.47 -4.45 11.77
N TYR A 227 -4.78 -4.65 11.93
CA TYR A 227 -5.76 -3.67 11.48
C TYR A 227 -7.11 -3.84 12.17
N GLY A 228 -7.85 -2.75 12.24
CA GLY A 228 -9.16 -2.70 12.88
C GLY A 228 -9.81 -1.34 12.74
N ALA A 229 -10.84 -1.12 13.54
CA ALA A 229 -11.62 0.11 13.54
C ALA A 229 -11.77 0.66 14.96
N LEU A 230 -11.75 2.00 15.09
CA LEU A 230 -11.89 2.75 16.33
C LEU A 230 -13.15 3.61 16.28
N LYS A 231 -13.96 3.56 17.33
CA LYS A 231 -15.02 4.55 17.56
C LYS A 231 -14.40 5.84 18.09
N LYS A 232 -15.21 6.90 18.06
CA LYS A 232 -14.87 8.15 18.76
C LYS A 232 -14.57 7.85 20.24
N GLY A 233 -13.44 8.36 20.73
CA GLY A 233 -12.93 8.15 22.08
C GLY A 233 -12.06 6.90 22.25
N GLU A 234 -12.13 5.92 21.34
CA GLU A 234 -11.27 4.72 21.40
C GLU A 234 -9.85 5.05 20.91
N SER A 235 -8.86 4.40 21.51
CA SER A 235 -7.43 4.48 21.21
C SER A 235 -6.84 3.07 21.09
N ILE A 236 -5.57 2.96 20.69
CA ILE A 236 -4.87 1.68 20.62
C ILE A 236 -3.72 1.71 21.60
N GLN A 237 -3.64 0.67 22.42
CA GLN A 237 -2.49 0.39 23.27
C GLN A 237 -1.68 -0.75 22.67
N PHE A 238 -0.38 -0.53 22.57
CA PHE A 238 0.63 -1.47 22.11
C PHE A 238 1.46 -1.94 23.30
N LYS A 239 1.74 -3.25 23.33
CA LYS A 239 2.82 -3.84 24.11
C LYS A 239 3.64 -4.72 23.18
N LEU A 240 4.89 -4.33 22.96
CA LEU A 240 5.78 -4.87 21.95
C LEU A 240 7.01 -5.49 22.63
N ALA A 241 7.45 -6.64 22.12
CA ALA A 241 8.72 -7.21 22.56
C ALA A 241 9.89 -6.33 22.09
N PRO A 242 10.93 -6.08 22.91
CA PRO A 242 12.10 -5.33 22.49
C PRO A 242 12.80 -5.91 21.25
N SER A 243 12.82 -7.24 21.11
CA SER A 243 13.36 -7.95 19.93
C SER A 243 12.66 -7.59 18.61
N LEU A 244 11.37 -7.22 18.68
CA LEU A 244 10.64 -6.75 17.52
C LEU A 244 11.15 -5.38 17.08
N LEU A 245 11.35 -4.46 18.02
CA LEU A 245 11.79 -3.10 17.73
C LEU A 245 13.23 -3.02 17.24
N THR A 246 14.06 -4.02 17.53
CA THR A 246 15.41 -4.12 16.98
C THR A 246 15.37 -4.58 15.52
N SER A 247 14.62 -5.63 15.22
CA SER A 247 14.61 -6.32 13.91
C SER A 247 13.63 -5.74 12.88
N HIS A 248 12.54 -5.10 13.32
CA HIS A 248 11.45 -4.61 12.48
C HIS A 248 11.12 -3.15 12.74
N ASP A 249 10.64 -2.48 11.70
CA ASP A 249 9.93 -1.21 11.83
C ASP A 249 8.44 -1.43 12.00
N LEU A 250 7.84 -0.66 12.90
CA LEU A 250 6.41 -0.62 13.13
C LEU A 250 5.86 0.73 12.71
N TYR A 251 4.98 0.70 11.73
CA TYR A 251 4.37 1.89 11.17
C TYR A 251 2.88 1.92 11.47
N TYR A 252 2.44 2.95 12.17
CA TYR A 252 1.03 3.21 12.44
C TYR A 252 0.42 4.11 11.37
N SER A 253 -0.80 3.80 10.95
CA SER A 253 -1.60 4.65 10.09
C SER A 253 -3.05 4.65 10.56
N LEU A 254 -3.59 5.85 10.77
CA LEU A 254 -4.99 6.13 11.06
C LEU A 254 -5.64 6.73 9.81
N TYR A 255 -6.84 6.25 9.52
CA TYR A 255 -7.66 6.71 8.41
C TYR A 255 -9.06 7.07 8.90
N SER A 256 -9.71 8.01 8.22
CA SER A 256 -11.13 8.26 8.39
C SER A 256 -11.92 7.02 7.99
N ARG A 257 -13.21 6.99 8.34
CA ARG A 257 -14.15 5.96 7.90
C ARG A 257 -14.10 5.71 6.38
N GLU A 258 -13.87 6.76 5.58
CA GLU A 258 -13.81 6.68 4.12
C GLU A 258 -12.41 6.33 3.58
N CYS A 259 -11.50 5.88 4.45
CA CYS A 259 -10.11 5.54 4.13
C CYS A 259 -9.23 6.72 3.69
N PHE A 260 -9.52 7.95 4.12
CA PHE A 260 -8.58 9.07 3.95
C PHE A 260 -7.56 9.09 5.09
N PRO A 261 -6.26 9.36 4.84
CA PRO A 261 -5.26 9.48 5.89
C PRO A 261 -5.63 10.58 6.90
N LEU A 262 -5.50 10.27 8.18
CA LEU A 262 -5.68 11.22 9.29
C LEU A 262 -4.36 11.45 10.01
N ASP A 263 -3.68 10.36 10.37
CA ASP A 263 -2.42 10.42 11.10
C ASP A 263 -1.55 9.20 10.78
N TRP A 264 -0.23 9.35 10.85
CA TRP A 264 0.71 8.26 10.66
C TRP A 264 2.09 8.61 11.20
N TYR A 265 2.72 7.62 11.81
CA TYR A 265 4.08 7.73 12.36
C TYR A 265 4.66 6.35 12.61
N LYS A 266 5.96 6.29 12.89
CA LYS A 266 6.66 5.07 13.31
C LYS A 266 6.54 4.92 14.82
N ILE A 267 6.20 3.72 15.29
CA ILE A 267 6.22 3.36 16.71
C ILE A 267 7.63 2.88 17.04
N THR A 268 8.26 3.52 18.02
CA THR A 268 9.64 3.23 18.45
C THR A 268 9.73 2.71 19.88
N GLU A 269 8.64 2.76 20.64
CA GLU A 269 8.59 2.43 22.05
C GLU A 269 7.89 1.09 22.29
N ALA A 270 8.35 0.34 23.30
CA ALA A 270 7.81 -0.99 23.60
C ALA A 270 6.37 -0.93 24.12
N GLU A 271 6.06 0.08 24.93
CA GLU A 271 4.69 0.42 25.30
C GLU A 271 4.33 1.73 24.62
N HIS A 272 3.24 1.74 23.86
CA HIS A 272 2.81 2.93 23.14
C HIS A 272 1.30 3.03 23.17
N ARG A 273 0.76 4.25 23.32
CA ARG A 273 -0.67 4.50 23.21
C ARG A 273 -0.92 5.58 22.17
N THR A 274 -1.81 5.30 21.22
CA THR A 274 -2.23 6.32 20.26
C THR A 274 -3.11 7.36 20.92
N SER A 275 -3.20 8.54 20.33
CA SER A 275 -4.26 9.49 20.65
C SER A 275 -5.63 8.83 20.46
N ALA A 276 -6.60 9.24 21.28
CA ALA A 276 -7.99 8.83 21.11
C ALA A 276 -8.54 9.36 19.78
N SER A 277 -9.27 8.51 19.07
CA SER A 277 -9.88 8.89 17.80
C SER A 277 -10.99 9.91 18.02
N ASP A 278 -11.00 10.99 17.26
CA ASP A 278 -12.04 12.02 17.30
C ASP A 278 -13.33 11.59 16.57
N GLN A 279 -13.23 10.57 15.73
CA GLN A 279 -14.29 10.05 14.86
C GLN A 279 -14.26 8.53 14.70
N LYS A 280 -15.19 7.98 13.91
CA LYS A 280 -15.11 6.58 13.43
C LYS A 280 -13.93 6.46 12.47
N SER A 281 -12.95 5.66 12.84
CA SER A 281 -11.68 5.58 12.13
C SER A 281 -11.24 4.13 11.89
N ILE A 282 -10.32 3.96 10.96
CA ILE A 282 -9.72 2.68 10.60
C ILE A 282 -8.22 2.80 10.87
N TYR A 283 -7.61 1.75 11.43
CA TYR A 283 -6.16 1.72 11.60
C TYR A 283 -5.51 0.57 10.85
N ILE A 284 -4.28 0.80 10.42
CA ILE A 284 -3.37 -0.22 9.90
C ILE A 284 -2.02 -0.03 10.59
N VAL A 285 -1.51 -1.11 11.15
CA VAL A 285 -0.15 -1.24 11.65
C VAL A 285 0.60 -2.15 10.69
N ARG A 286 1.70 -1.63 10.13
CA ARG A 286 2.59 -2.38 9.24
C ARG A 286 3.85 -2.73 10.02
N ILE A 287 4.18 -4.01 10.03
CA ILE A 287 5.44 -4.50 10.60
C ILE A 287 6.28 -4.95 9.41
N HIS A 288 7.39 -4.25 9.20
CA HIS A 288 8.27 -4.48 8.07
C HIS A 288 9.68 -4.77 8.60
N PRO A 289 10.37 -5.82 8.12
CA PRO A 289 11.75 -6.07 8.51
C PRO A 289 12.62 -4.87 8.15
N LYS A 290 13.59 -4.53 9.01
CA LYS A 290 14.50 -3.43 8.75
C LYS A 290 15.47 -3.79 7.64
N PHE A 291 16.42 -4.68 7.94
CA PHE A 291 17.59 -4.93 7.07
C PHE A 291 18.01 -6.40 7.01
N GLU A 292 17.47 -7.26 7.86
CA GLU A 292 17.87 -8.67 7.94
C GLU A 292 16.93 -9.57 7.14
N ARG A 293 17.49 -10.29 6.15
CA ARG A 293 16.73 -11.22 5.29
C ARG A 293 16.01 -12.32 6.07
N ASN A 294 16.56 -12.70 7.22
CA ASN A 294 16.08 -13.80 8.06
C ASN A 294 15.54 -13.32 9.41
N ALA A 295 15.11 -12.05 9.52
CA ALA A 295 14.53 -11.55 10.75
C ALA A 295 13.33 -12.43 11.17
N LEU A 296 13.47 -13.14 12.29
CA LEU A 296 12.39 -13.94 12.84
C LEU A 296 11.26 -13.01 13.28
N PHE A 297 10.02 -13.42 13.00
CA PHE A 297 8.84 -12.73 13.48
C PHE A 297 7.93 -13.71 14.20
N GLU A 298 7.67 -13.44 15.48
CA GLU A 298 6.71 -14.18 16.27
C GLU A 298 5.47 -13.33 16.54
N ASN A 299 4.28 -13.88 16.30
CA ASN A 299 3.02 -13.17 16.57
C ASN A 299 2.87 -12.77 18.05
N SER A 300 3.52 -13.50 18.97
CA SER A 300 3.54 -13.24 20.41
C SER A 300 4.23 -11.92 20.78
N TRP A 301 5.09 -11.39 19.91
CA TRP A 301 5.82 -10.15 20.13
C TRP A 301 4.95 -8.90 20.05
N VAL A 302 3.72 -9.04 19.58
CA VAL A 302 2.80 -7.91 19.35
C VAL A 302 1.51 -8.16 20.10
N LYS A 303 1.24 -7.35 21.12
CA LYS A 303 -0.05 -7.29 21.79
C LYS A 303 -0.69 -5.92 21.51
N ILE A 304 -1.89 -5.94 20.94
CA ILE A 304 -2.65 -4.75 20.57
C ILE A 304 -4.03 -4.84 21.24
N ALA A 305 -4.37 -3.81 22.01
CA ALA A 305 -5.69 -3.66 22.61
C ALA A 305 -6.33 -2.34 22.17
N VAL A 306 -7.63 -2.37 21.90
CA VAL A 306 -8.43 -1.15 21.73
C VAL A 306 -8.95 -0.76 23.11
N VAL A 307 -8.67 0.48 23.54
CA VAL A 307 -8.99 1.02 24.87
C VAL A 307 -9.66 2.38 24.77
#